data_AF-A0A1B9JY05-F1
#
_entry.id   AF-A0A1B9JY05-F1
#
_cell.length_a   1.000
_cell.length_b   1.000
_cell.length_c   1.000
_cell.angle_alpha   90.00
_cell.angle_beta   90.00
_cell.angle_gamma   90.00
#
_symmetry.space_group_name_H-M   'P 1'
#
loop_
_entity.id
_entity.type
_entity.pdbx_description
1 polymer ?
#
loop_
_entity_poly.entity_id
_entity_poly.type
_entity_poly.pdbx_seq_one_letter_code
_entity_poly.pdbx_strand_id
1 'polypeptide(L)'
;MKTIAILLLISFLTSCGYAHKEEKTNINSSKVIALDHDPVLIQLGSKKLALKGLNQEDFSLVQKDETLFIIKKLYLGIDKLQIEFIDNKDQEFLLTGEIEYAVSQDLIDGIRTIEFLPFYFKEDIQLHNNKGKFILSTAIKTTSQLEAICQERYFDEIRKESYLVQKQFYQNEIIDNPEKYKDCCPEYIEYATQFLSKKERDFHSLQSLFVEFTYKKITLNIGNGYHIVFYNINNFVPE
;
A
#
# COMPACT_ATOMS: atom_id res chain seq x y z
N MET A 1 -81.36 5.53 -22.38
CA MET A 1 -80.60 6.73 -22.81
C MET A 1 -79.31 6.83 -22.02
N LYS A 2 -78.19 6.84 -22.74
CA LYS A 2 -76.91 7.51 -22.45
C LYS A 2 -76.29 7.50 -21.02
N THR A 3 -75.22 6.70 -20.92
CA THR A 3 -73.83 7.11 -20.62
C THR A 3 -73.41 7.63 -19.23
N ILE A 4 -72.37 6.97 -18.68
CA ILE A 4 -71.06 7.48 -18.18
C ILE A 4 -70.68 6.87 -16.82
N ALA A 5 -69.59 6.11 -16.85
CA ALA A 5 -68.78 5.69 -15.70
C ALA A 5 -67.89 6.86 -15.23
N ILE A 6 -67.49 6.87 -13.95
CA ILE A 6 -66.12 7.20 -13.51
C ILE A 6 -65.93 6.68 -12.07
N LEU A 7 -64.87 5.89 -11.91
CA LEU A 7 -64.24 5.46 -10.66
C LEU A 7 -63.78 6.66 -9.82
N LEU A 8 -63.81 6.53 -8.49
CA LEU A 8 -62.75 7.08 -7.65
C LEU A 8 -62.65 6.29 -6.33
N LEU A 9 -61.50 5.60 -6.20
CA LEU A 9 -61.00 4.96 -4.98
C LEU A 9 -60.81 6.01 -3.87
N ILE A 10 -61.34 5.77 -2.67
CA ILE A 10 -60.70 6.15 -1.41
C ILE A 10 -60.99 5.05 -0.38
N SER A 11 -60.11 4.05 -0.28
CA SER A 11 -60.12 3.07 0.79
C SER A 11 -59.03 3.41 1.81
N PHE A 12 -59.51 3.99 2.92
CA PHE A 12 -59.05 3.83 4.30
C PHE A 12 -57.58 3.52 4.59
N LEU A 13 -56.94 4.54 5.18
CA LEU A 13 -55.87 4.42 6.17
C LEU A 13 -56.30 3.48 7.30
N THR A 14 -55.60 2.34 7.43
CA THR A 14 -55.41 1.68 8.73
C THR A 14 -53.94 1.37 8.89
N SER A 15 -53.32 2.14 9.77
CA SER A 15 -51.99 1.94 10.32
C SER A 15 -51.90 0.58 11.04
N CYS A 16 -51.30 -0.40 10.38
CA CYS A 16 -50.64 -1.49 11.08
C CYS A 16 -49.15 -1.13 11.12
N GLY A 17 -48.66 -0.86 12.33
CA GLY A 17 -47.24 -0.70 12.60
C GLY A 17 -46.51 -1.96 12.19
N TYR A 18 -45.94 -1.95 10.99
CA TYR A 18 -44.80 -2.78 10.69
C TYR A 18 -43.63 -2.15 11.44
N ALA A 19 -43.25 -2.80 12.56
CA ALA A 19 -41.92 -2.67 13.08
C ALA A 19 -40.97 -3.12 11.98
N HIS A 20 -40.56 -2.19 11.11
CA HIS A 20 -39.26 -2.29 10.48
C HIS A 20 -38.28 -2.29 11.64
N LYS A 21 -37.90 -3.48 12.07
CA LYS A 21 -36.55 -3.69 12.55
C LYS A 21 -35.70 -3.26 11.37
N GLU A 22 -35.34 -1.98 11.32
CA GLU A 22 -34.13 -1.55 10.66
C GLU A 22 -33.05 -2.39 11.32
N GLU A 23 -32.79 -3.54 10.70
CA GLU A 23 -31.50 -4.18 10.84
C GLU A 23 -30.54 -3.13 10.34
N LYS A 24 -30.04 -2.32 11.28
CA LYS A 24 -28.79 -1.61 11.12
C LYS A 24 -27.79 -2.70 10.82
N THR A 25 -27.67 -3.03 9.54
CA THR A 25 -26.53 -3.71 8.95
C THR A 25 -25.37 -2.78 9.19
N ASN A 26 -24.82 -2.89 10.39
CA ASN A 26 -23.49 -2.40 10.72
C ASN A 26 -22.52 -3.34 9.99
N ILE A 27 -22.54 -3.29 8.65
CA ILE A 27 -21.61 -4.05 7.81
C ILE A 27 -20.40 -3.15 7.66
N ASN A 28 -19.63 -3.13 8.74
CA ASN A 28 -18.20 -2.89 8.69
C ASN A 28 -17.55 -4.18 9.23
N SER A 29 -18.06 -5.34 8.81
CA SER A 29 -17.59 -6.63 9.32
C SER A 29 -16.27 -6.98 8.65
N SER A 30 -15.17 -6.66 9.32
CA SER A 30 -13.86 -7.18 8.97
C SER A 30 -13.77 -8.66 9.37
N LYS A 31 -13.27 -9.49 8.47
CA LYS A 31 -13.01 -10.91 8.70
C LYS A 31 -11.50 -11.14 8.65
N VAL A 32 -10.91 -11.45 9.80
CA VAL A 32 -9.53 -11.95 9.86
C VAL A 32 -9.52 -13.37 9.29
N ILE A 33 -8.58 -13.64 8.39
CA ILE A 33 -8.41 -14.94 7.77
C ILE A 33 -7.13 -15.57 8.29
N ALA A 34 -7.22 -16.81 8.77
CA ALA A 34 -6.07 -17.56 9.25
C ALA A 34 -5.12 -17.92 8.10
N LEU A 35 -3.82 -17.90 8.40
CA LEU A 35 -2.73 -18.29 7.50
C LEU A 35 -2.08 -19.58 8.02
N ASP A 36 -2.88 -20.63 8.21
CA ASP A 36 -2.50 -21.92 8.80
C ASP A 36 -2.00 -22.95 7.77
N HIS A 37 -2.25 -22.71 6.48
CA HIS A 37 -1.81 -23.56 5.37
C HIS A 37 -1.44 -22.74 4.13
N ASP A 38 -0.58 -23.29 3.27
CA ASP A 38 -0.20 -22.71 1.96
C ASP A 38 -0.55 -23.73 0.85
N PRO A 39 -1.43 -23.42 -0.13
CA PRO A 39 -2.10 -22.14 -0.39
C PRO A 39 -3.25 -21.83 0.58
N VAL A 40 -3.52 -20.55 0.79
CA VAL A 40 -4.75 -20.06 1.45
C VAL A 40 -5.86 -19.92 0.41
N LEU A 41 -7.00 -20.57 0.65
CA LEU A 41 -8.14 -20.54 -0.27
C LEU A 41 -9.12 -19.44 0.15
N ILE A 42 -9.39 -18.51 -0.77
CA ILE A 42 -10.25 -17.35 -0.54
C ILE A 42 -11.39 -17.33 -1.56
N GLN A 43 -12.60 -17.05 -1.09
CA GLN A 43 -13.71 -16.65 -1.94
C GLN A 43 -13.83 -15.12 -1.88
N LEU A 44 -13.58 -14.45 -3.00
CA LEU A 44 -13.73 -12.99 -3.12
C LEU A 44 -14.75 -12.70 -4.22
N GLY A 45 -15.95 -12.32 -3.80
CA GLY A 45 -17.11 -12.24 -4.69
C GLY A 45 -17.42 -13.60 -5.32
N SER A 46 -17.52 -13.65 -6.65
CA SER A 46 -17.70 -14.90 -7.40
C SER A 46 -16.38 -15.63 -7.72
N LYS A 47 -15.22 -15.09 -7.32
CA LYS A 47 -13.90 -15.64 -7.67
C LYS A 47 -13.36 -16.51 -6.54
N LYS A 48 -12.92 -17.73 -6.88
CA LYS A 48 -12.12 -18.58 -6.00
C LYS A 48 -10.64 -18.37 -6.26
N LEU A 49 -9.92 -18.00 -5.22
CA LEU A 49 -8.50 -17.68 -5.27
C LEU A 49 -7.72 -18.64 -4.37
N ALA A 50 -6.53 -19.01 -4.80
CA ALA A 50 -5.50 -19.63 -3.98
C ALA A 50 -4.34 -18.64 -3.88
N LEU A 51 -4.04 -18.19 -2.66
CA LEU A 51 -2.90 -17.32 -2.37
C LEU A 51 -1.75 -18.17 -1.87
N LYS A 52 -0.58 -18.08 -2.54
CA LYS A 52 0.62 -18.82 -2.15
C LYS A 52 1.73 -17.92 -1.67
N GLY A 53 2.62 -18.46 -0.83
CA GLY A 53 3.80 -17.73 -0.35
C GLY A 53 3.50 -16.74 0.78
N LEU A 54 2.38 -16.92 1.48
CA LEU A 54 2.02 -16.19 2.70
C LEU A 54 2.23 -17.10 3.90
N ASN A 55 2.78 -16.56 4.99
CA ASN A 55 2.85 -17.24 6.28
C ASN A 55 2.37 -16.29 7.40
N GLN A 56 1.99 -16.86 8.54
CA GLN A 56 1.40 -16.10 9.65
C GLN A 56 2.37 -15.15 10.37
N GLU A 57 3.67 -15.48 10.36
CA GLU A 57 4.72 -14.67 11.00
C GLU A 57 4.92 -13.35 10.24
N ASP A 58 5.02 -13.44 8.92
CA ASP A 58 5.31 -12.32 8.04
C ASP A 58 4.08 -11.57 7.54
N PHE A 59 2.88 -12.13 7.64
CA PHE A 59 1.67 -11.51 7.08
C PHE A 59 0.43 -11.61 7.98
N SER A 60 -0.51 -10.71 7.74
CA SER A 60 -1.91 -10.81 8.18
C SER A 60 -2.84 -10.65 7.00
N LEU A 61 -3.95 -11.37 7.04
CA LEU A 61 -4.95 -11.38 6.01
C LEU A 61 -6.30 -10.93 6.60
N VAL A 62 -6.87 -9.86 6.04
CA VAL A 62 -8.15 -9.29 6.50
C VAL A 62 -9.01 -9.04 5.27
N GLN A 63 -10.23 -9.55 5.27
CA GLN A 63 -11.23 -9.16 4.29
C GLN A 63 -12.18 -8.13 4.91
N LYS A 64 -12.37 -6.99 4.24
CA LYS A 64 -13.37 -5.99 4.59
C LYS A 64 -14.14 -5.67 3.31
N ASP A 65 -15.42 -5.97 3.34
CA ASP A 65 -16.33 -5.85 2.20
C ASP A 65 -15.78 -6.56 0.94
N GLU A 66 -15.65 -5.82 -0.17
CA GLU A 66 -15.18 -6.28 -1.47
C GLU A 66 -13.65 -6.29 -1.58
N THR A 67 -12.93 -5.96 -0.50
CA THR A 67 -11.47 -5.84 -0.50
C THR A 67 -10.81 -6.88 0.40
N LEU A 68 -9.83 -7.59 -0.15
CA LEU A 68 -8.91 -8.42 0.59
C LEU A 68 -7.61 -7.68 0.85
N PHE A 69 -7.26 -7.49 2.12
CA PHE A 69 -6.04 -6.85 2.59
C PHE A 69 -4.99 -7.88 2.99
N ILE A 70 -3.82 -7.80 2.38
CA ILE A 70 -2.62 -8.57 2.68
C ILE A 70 -1.60 -7.61 3.27
N ILE A 71 -1.39 -7.70 4.58
CA ILE A 71 -0.61 -6.73 5.36
C ILE A 71 0.67 -7.42 5.80
N LYS A 72 1.83 -6.87 5.39
CA LYS A 72 3.15 -7.37 5.81
C LYS A 72 3.44 -6.97 7.25
N LYS A 73 3.94 -7.91 8.04
CA LYS A 73 4.37 -7.76 9.44
C LYS A 73 5.88 -7.78 9.58
N LEU A 74 6.54 -8.77 8.97
CA LEU A 74 7.95 -9.08 9.16
C LEU A 74 8.70 -9.22 7.82
N TYR A 75 9.91 -9.79 7.85
CA TYR A 75 10.99 -9.62 6.89
C TYR A 75 10.67 -10.06 5.46
N LEU A 76 9.76 -11.02 5.25
CA LEU A 76 9.48 -11.48 3.88
C LEU A 76 8.65 -10.46 3.09
N GLY A 77 9.14 -10.13 1.90
CA GLY A 77 8.41 -9.35 0.89
C GLY A 77 7.45 -10.20 0.07
N ILE A 78 6.78 -9.57 -0.90
CA ILE A 78 5.81 -10.23 -1.79
C ILE A 78 6.46 -11.02 -2.94
N ASP A 79 7.78 -11.23 -2.93
CA ASP A 79 8.49 -11.89 -4.04
C ASP A 79 8.00 -13.31 -4.32
N LYS A 80 7.58 -14.00 -3.26
CA LYS A 80 7.04 -15.37 -3.31
C LYS A 80 5.53 -15.41 -3.48
N LEU A 81 4.86 -14.27 -3.41
CA LEU A 81 3.42 -14.19 -3.43
C LEU A 81 2.88 -14.50 -4.83
N GLN A 82 1.94 -15.44 -4.88
CA GLN A 82 1.25 -15.81 -6.11
C GLN A 82 -0.26 -15.79 -5.86
N ILE A 83 -0.99 -15.23 -6.83
CA ILE A 83 -2.46 -15.27 -6.85
C ILE A 83 -2.85 -16.24 -7.94
N GLU A 84 -3.54 -17.32 -7.57
CA GLU A 84 -4.05 -18.32 -8.51
C GLU A 84 -5.57 -18.29 -8.53
N PHE A 85 -6.17 -18.03 -9.69
CA PHE A 85 -7.60 -18.18 -9.90
C PHE A 85 -7.91 -19.66 -10.12
N ILE A 86 -8.71 -20.23 -9.22
CA ILE A 86 -9.03 -21.67 -9.24
C ILE A 86 -10.01 -21.96 -10.37
N ASP A 87 -11.01 -21.09 -10.51
CA ASP A 87 -11.98 -21.14 -11.59
C ASP A 87 -11.46 -20.28 -12.75
N ASN A 88 -11.50 -20.81 -13.98
CA ASN A 88 -11.07 -20.13 -15.22
C ASN A 88 -9.55 -20.01 -15.44
N LYS A 89 -8.77 -21.03 -15.04
CA LYS A 89 -7.32 -21.09 -15.29
C LYS A 89 -6.94 -20.90 -16.76
N ASP A 90 -7.76 -21.41 -17.68
CA ASP A 90 -7.48 -21.40 -19.12
C ASP A 90 -8.03 -20.16 -19.85
N GLN A 91 -8.76 -19.27 -19.16
CA GLN A 91 -9.21 -18.02 -19.76
C GLN A 91 -8.11 -16.97 -19.71
N GLU A 92 -7.80 -16.35 -20.84
CA GLU A 92 -6.89 -15.21 -20.86
C GLU A 92 -7.60 -13.98 -20.28
N PHE A 93 -7.07 -13.42 -19.20
CA PHE A 93 -7.53 -12.15 -18.64
C PHE A 93 -6.38 -11.35 -18.06
N LEU A 94 -6.57 -10.04 -17.98
CA LEU A 94 -5.60 -9.09 -17.48
C LEU A 94 -6.01 -8.65 -16.08
N LEU A 95 -5.12 -8.75 -15.11
CA LEU A 95 -5.28 -8.03 -13.85
C LEU A 95 -4.65 -6.65 -14.01
N THR A 96 -5.42 -5.64 -13.65
CA THR A 96 -4.97 -4.25 -13.66
C THR A 96 -4.89 -3.74 -12.23
N GLY A 97 -4.07 -2.74 -12.00
CA GLY A 97 -3.88 -2.21 -10.67
C GLY A 97 -2.98 -0.99 -10.66
N GLU A 98 -2.62 -0.58 -9.44
CA GLU A 98 -1.74 0.54 -9.18
C GLU A 98 -0.74 0.11 -8.10
N ILE A 99 0.52 0.53 -8.24
CA ILE A 99 1.55 0.45 -7.22
C ILE A 99 1.90 1.85 -6.75
N GLU A 100 1.84 2.07 -5.45
CA GLU A 100 2.31 3.29 -4.79
C GLU A 100 3.72 3.05 -4.27
N TYR A 101 4.69 3.86 -4.72
CA TYR A 101 6.07 3.83 -4.26
C TYR A 101 6.31 4.96 -3.27
N ALA A 102 7.01 4.63 -2.18
CA ALA A 102 7.52 5.58 -1.21
C ALA A 102 9.04 5.67 -1.32
N VAL A 103 9.56 6.78 -0.80
CA VAL A 103 10.99 7.05 -0.72
C VAL A 103 11.38 7.09 0.74
N SER A 104 12.40 6.35 1.11
CA SER A 104 13.04 6.43 2.42
C SER A 104 14.47 6.91 2.28
N GLN A 105 15.09 7.30 3.38
CA GLN A 105 16.51 7.63 3.40
C GLN A 105 17.15 7.12 4.69
N ASP A 106 18.42 6.75 4.60
CA ASP A 106 19.24 6.48 5.76
C ASP A 106 20.00 7.74 6.16
N LEU A 107 19.86 8.15 7.41
CA LEU A 107 20.37 9.43 7.92
C LEU A 107 21.78 9.30 8.51
N ILE A 108 22.14 8.12 9.03
CA ILE A 108 23.45 7.82 9.59
C ILE A 108 23.82 6.37 9.30
N ASP A 109 24.92 6.17 8.59
CA ASP A 109 25.48 4.85 8.36
C ASP A 109 25.72 4.10 9.69
N GLY A 110 25.07 2.94 9.84
CA GLY A 110 25.17 2.08 11.02
C GLY A 110 24.06 2.26 12.08
N ILE A 111 23.31 3.36 12.08
CA ILE A 111 22.10 3.52 12.89
C ILE A 111 20.94 3.59 11.92
N ARG A 112 20.28 2.44 11.67
CA ARG A 112 19.11 2.33 10.77
C ARG A 112 17.94 3.19 11.26
N THR A 113 18.05 4.50 11.09
CA THR A 113 16.98 5.48 11.30
C THR A 113 16.41 5.74 9.91
N ILE A 114 15.65 4.75 9.44
CA ILE A 114 15.00 4.82 8.14
C ILE A 114 13.86 5.82 8.26
N GLU A 115 14.03 7.00 7.65
CA GLU A 115 12.98 8.01 7.58
C GLU A 115 12.29 7.95 6.22
N PHE A 116 10.96 7.85 6.24
CA PHE A 116 10.15 7.94 5.04
C PHE A 116 9.90 9.40 4.70
N LEU A 117 10.25 9.79 3.48
CA LEU A 117 9.96 11.13 2.98
C LEU A 117 8.45 11.31 2.83
N PRO A 118 7.92 12.53 3.02
CA PRO A 118 6.53 12.87 2.72
C PRO A 118 6.29 12.97 1.19
N PHE A 119 6.82 12.02 0.43
CA PHE A 119 6.73 11.92 -1.01
C PHE A 119 6.38 10.49 -1.41
N TYR A 120 5.43 10.35 -2.33
CA TYR A 120 5.08 9.09 -2.96
C TYR A 120 4.62 9.34 -4.39
N PHE A 121 4.74 8.33 -5.24
CA PHE A 121 4.19 8.36 -6.59
C PHE A 121 3.54 7.02 -6.92
N LYS A 122 2.72 7.03 -7.97
CA LYS A 122 1.93 5.87 -8.38
C LYS A 122 2.25 5.51 -9.81
N GLU A 123 2.26 4.22 -10.10
CA GLU A 123 2.37 3.69 -11.45
C GLU A 123 1.25 2.65 -11.67
N ASP A 124 0.65 2.66 -12.85
CA ASP A 124 -0.28 1.60 -13.25
C ASP A 124 0.50 0.30 -13.47
N ILE A 125 -0.11 -0.82 -13.09
CA ILE A 125 0.42 -2.15 -13.31
C ILE A 125 -0.56 -3.04 -14.05
N GLN A 126 0.01 -3.94 -14.83
CA GLN A 126 -0.71 -4.96 -15.57
C GLN A 126 -0.02 -6.30 -15.34
N LEU A 127 -0.78 -7.28 -14.86
CA LEU A 127 -0.31 -8.64 -14.65
C LEU A 127 -1.04 -9.55 -15.65
N HIS A 128 -0.27 -10.16 -16.53
CA HIS A 128 -0.79 -11.11 -17.51
C HIS A 128 -1.06 -12.46 -16.87
N ASN A 129 -2.16 -13.08 -17.29
CA ASN A 129 -2.49 -14.43 -16.84
C ASN A 129 -1.47 -15.44 -17.35
N ASN A 130 -0.97 -16.30 -16.45
CA ASN A 130 -0.24 -17.51 -16.81
C ASN A 130 -0.96 -18.74 -16.25
N LYS A 131 -1.96 -19.26 -16.96
CA LYS A 131 -2.77 -20.43 -16.56
C LYS A 131 -3.47 -20.28 -15.20
N GLY A 132 -4.05 -19.11 -14.98
CA GLY A 132 -4.71 -18.68 -13.75
C GLY A 132 -3.76 -18.07 -12.73
N LYS A 133 -2.45 -18.07 -12.96
CA LYS A 133 -1.43 -17.63 -12.00
C LYS A 133 -0.89 -16.25 -12.33
N PHE A 134 -0.82 -15.41 -11.30
CA PHE A 134 -0.21 -14.08 -11.32
C PHE A 134 0.87 -14.00 -10.24
N ILE A 135 2.05 -13.48 -10.61
CA ILE A 135 3.20 -13.32 -9.71
C ILE A 135 3.38 -11.81 -9.50
N LEU A 136 3.19 -11.32 -8.28
CA LEU A 136 3.20 -9.87 -8.07
C LEU A 136 4.56 -9.22 -8.35
N SER A 137 5.66 -9.91 -8.04
CA SER A 137 7.01 -9.38 -8.25
C SER A 137 7.30 -9.04 -9.71
N THR A 138 6.58 -9.61 -10.68
CA THR A 138 6.77 -9.27 -12.10
C THR A 138 6.18 -7.91 -12.46
N ALA A 139 5.34 -7.32 -11.62
CA ALA A 139 4.81 -5.95 -11.80
C ALA A 139 5.64 -4.87 -11.10
N ILE A 140 6.51 -5.25 -10.15
CA ILE A 140 7.30 -4.29 -9.38
C ILE A 140 8.51 -3.86 -10.23
N LYS A 141 8.73 -2.55 -10.32
CA LYS A 141 9.92 -2.02 -10.99
C LYS A 141 11.18 -2.34 -10.19
N THR A 142 12.27 -2.64 -10.87
CA THR A 142 13.57 -2.82 -10.22
C THR A 142 14.08 -1.48 -9.67
N THR A 143 15.03 -1.53 -8.72
CA THR A 143 15.66 -0.33 -8.17
C THR A 143 16.17 0.61 -9.26
N SER A 144 16.91 0.08 -10.25
CA SER A 144 17.43 0.91 -11.35
C SER A 144 16.34 1.53 -12.23
N GLN A 145 15.19 0.87 -12.39
CA GLN A 145 14.05 1.45 -13.10
C GLN A 145 13.41 2.58 -12.29
N LEU A 146 13.27 2.40 -10.98
CA LEU A 146 12.73 3.41 -10.08
C LEU A 146 13.66 4.63 -9.99
N GLU A 147 14.97 4.40 -9.89
CA GLU A 147 15.98 5.47 -9.92
C GLU A 147 15.89 6.27 -11.22
N ALA A 148 15.80 5.62 -12.38
CA ALA A 148 15.66 6.30 -13.67
C ALA A 148 14.38 7.15 -13.73
N ILE A 149 13.23 6.58 -13.35
CA ILE A 149 11.94 7.29 -13.31
C ILE A 149 12.02 8.49 -12.39
N CYS A 150 12.53 8.31 -11.17
CA CYS A 150 12.57 9.35 -10.17
C CYS A 150 13.60 10.44 -10.51
N GLN A 151 14.73 10.07 -11.09
CA GLN A 151 15.74 11.02 -11.53
C GLN A 151 15.21 11.93 -12.65
N GLU A 152 14.39 11.38 -13.54
CA GLU A 152 13.79 12.12 -14.66
C GLU A 152 12.61 12.98 -14.23
N ARG A 153 11.69 12.43 -13.42
CA ARG A 153 10.36 13.03 -13.19
C ARG A 153 10.19 13.69 -11.84
N TYR A 154 10.89 13.19 -10.81
CA TYR A 154 10.59 13.52 -9.42
C TYR A 154 11.80 14.05 -8.63
N PHE A 155 12.93 14.27 -9.30
CA PHE A 155 14.20 14.57 -8.63
C PHE A 155 14.13 15.85 -7.79
N ASP A 156 13.56 16.93 -8.34
CA ASP A 156 13.49 18.20 -7.62
C ASP A 156 12.62 18.11 -6.36
N GLU A 157 11.51 17.37 -6.43
CA GLU A 157 10.62 17.14 -5.28
C GLU A 157 11.30 16.27 -4.21
N ILE A 158 11.90 15.15 -4.62
CA ILE A 158 12.65 14.25 -3.72
C ILE A 158 13.82 14.98 -3.08
N ARG A 159 14.57 15.79 -3.85
CA ARG A 159 15.71 16.57 -3.36
C ARG A 159 15.29 17.53 -2.27
N LYS A 160 14.21 18.28 -2.51
CA LYS A 160 13.70 19.25 -1.54
C LYS A 160 13.30 18.55 -0.24
N GLU A 161 12.47 17.51 -0.31
CA GLU A 161 12.01 16.79 0.89
C GLU A 161 13.16 16.11 1.63
N SER A 162 14.04 15.41 0.90
CA SER A 162 15.22 14.76 1.48
C SER A 162 16.15 15.74 2.17
N TYR A 163 16.45 16.88 1.54
CA TYR A 163 17.30 17.92 2.12
C TYR A 163 16.70 18.48 3.42
N LEU A 164 15.40 18.75 3.44
CA LEU A 164 14.72 19.28 4.64
C LEU A 164 14.79 18.27 5.79
N VAL A 165 14.49 16.99 5.54
CA VAL A 165 14.52 15.96 6.58
C VAL A 165 15.95 15.75 7.09
N GLN A 166 16.95 15.62 6.20
CA GLN A 166 18.36 15.47 6.61
C GLN A 166 18.86 16.68 7.40
N LYS A 167 18.53 17.89 6.95
CA LYS A 167 18.91 19.12 7.64
C LYS A 167 18.31 19.20 9.05
N GLN A 168 17.02 18.87 9.19
CA GLN A 168 16.36 18.84 10.49
C GLN A 168 16.99 17.81 11.42
N PHE A 169 17.23 16.60 10.93
CA PHE A 169 17.87 15.55 11.70
C PHE A 169 19.29 15.93 12.15
N TYR A 170 20.17 16.33 11.22
CA TYR A 170 21.55 16.68 11.56
C TYR A 170 21.63 17.86 12.51
N GLN A 171 20.77 18.87 12.35
CA GLN A 171 20.72 20.00 13.29
C GLN A 171 20.26 19.54 14.67
N ASN A 172 19.07 18.93 14.75
CA ASN A 172 18.38 18.69 16.02
C ASN A 172 18.99 17.50 16.77
N GLU A 173 19.32 16.41 16.08
CA GLU A 173 19.80 15.19 16.74
C GLU A 173 21.31 15.21 16.97
N ILE A 174 22.10 15.78 16.05
CA ILE A 174 23.57 15.71 16.14
C ILE A 174 24.18 17.01 16.65
N ILE A 175 23.94 18.14 15.97
CA ILE A 175 24.60 19.40 16.30
C ILE A 175 24.11 19.99 17.62
N ASP A 176 22.81 19.92 17.90
CA ASP A 176 22.23 20.43 19.15
C ASP A 176 22.48 19.49 20.34
N ASN A 177 22.86 18.23 20.09
CA ASN A 177 23.13 17.21 21.11
C ASN A 177 24.49 16.51 20.92
N PRO A 178 25.61 17.25 20.80
CA PRO A 178 26.90 16.69 20.41
C PRO A 178 27.47 15.72 21.46
N GLU A 179 27.06 15.90 22.73
CA GLU A 179 27.44 15.05 23.85
C GLU A 179 27.03 13.58 23.68
N LYS A 180 25.97 13.30 22.92
CA LYS A 180 25.54 11.92 22.60
C LYS A 180 26.55 11.18 21.73
N TYR A 181 27.36 11.89 20.94
CA TYR A 181 28.18 11.31 19.88
C TYR A 181 29.68 11.58 20.04
N LYS A 182 30.07 12.64 20.76
CA LYS A 182 31.47 13.10 20.83
C LYS A 182 32.48 12.01 21.26
N ASP A 183 32.06 11.08 22.12
CA ASP A 183 32.95 10.08 22.71
C ASP A 183 32.95 8.75 21.93
N CYS A 184 31.81 8.40 21.29
CA CYS A 184 31.65 7.12 20.59
C CYS A 184 31.73 7.25 19.06
N CYS A 185 31.24 8.35 18.49
CA CYS A 185 31.06 8.57 17.05
C CYS A 185 31.28 10.05 16.66
N PRO A 186 32.45 10.67 16.94
CA PRO A 186 32.72 12.06 16.57
C PRO A 186 32.61 12.32 15.06
N GLU A 187 32.82 11.30 14.22
CA GLU A 187 32.62 11.35 12.77
C GLU A 187 31.21 11.76 12.39
N TYR A 188 30.17 11.43 13.17
CA TYR A 188 28.79 11.85 12.88
C TYR A 188 28.62 13.36 13.03
N ILE A 189 29.31 13.99 13.99
CA ILE A 189 29.32 15.45 14.16
C ILE A 189 30.03 16.10 12.96
N GLU A 190 31.13 15.50 12.49
CA GLU A 190 31.83 15.97 11.29
C GLU A 190 30.93 15.88 10.05
N TYR A 191 30.29 14.73 9.81
CA TYR A 191 29.36 14.55 8.70
C TYR A 191 28.17 15.52 8.75
N ALA A 192 27.55 15.68 9.93
CA ALA A 192 26.45 16.63 10.12
C ALA A 192 26.89 18.07 9.78
N THR A 193 28.06 18.49 10.28
CA THR A 193 28.62 19.82 10.01
C THR A 193 28.89 20.01 8.51
N GLN A 194 29.48 19.01 7.85
CA GLN A 194 29.75 19.05 6.42
C GLN A 194 28.46 19.11 5.60
N PHE A 195 27.43 18.32 5.95
CA PHE A 195 26.14 18.35 5.28
C PHE A 195 25.48 19.72 5.41
N LEU A 196 25.40 20.27 6.63
CA LEU A 196 24.74 21.54 6.93
C LEU A 196 25.42 22.75 6.26
N SER A 197 26.68 22.61 5.86
CA SER A 197 27.41 23.62 5.06
C SER A 197 26.95 23.68 3.60
N LYS A 198 26.30 22.63 3.09
CA LYS A 198 25.82 22.52 1.70
C LYS A 198 24.43 23.14 1.54
N LYS A 199 24.16 23.65 0.34
CA LYS A 199 22.84 24.11 -0.08
C LYS A 199 22.10 22.97 -0.78
N GLU A 200 20.77 23.01 -0.74
CA GLU A 200 19.91 22.03 -1.44
C GLU A 200 20.32 21.84 -2.91
N ARG A 201 20.60 22.93 -3.61
CA ARG A 201 20.99 22.91 -5.04
C ARG A 201 22.32 22.21 -5.33
N ASP A 202 23.14 21.95 -4.32
CA ASP A 202 24.45 21.31 -4.47
C ASP A 202 24.31 19.77 -4.62
N PHE A 203 23.08 19.25 -4.48
CA PHE A 203 22.75 17.85 -4.71
C PHE A 203 22.17 17.67 -6.12
N HIS A 204 22.79 16.77 -6.89
CA HIS A 204 22.53 16.61 -8.33
C HIS A 204 22.05 15.22 -8.74
N SER A 205 22.00 14.27 -7.81
CA SER A 205 21.51 12.91 -8.07
C SER A 205 20.81 12.31 -6.86
N LEU A 206 19.91 11.35 -7.11
CA LEU A 206 19.27 10.57 -6.05
C LEU A 206 20.31 9.87 -5.15
N GLN A 207 21.40 9.37 -5.74
CA GLN A 207 22.48 8.73 -4.98
C GLN A 207 23.15 9.69 -3.98
N SER A 208 23.28 10.98 -4.31
CA SER A 208 23.84 11.98 -3.40
C SER A 208 22.95 12.31 -2.19
N LEU A 209 21.69 11.87 -2.23
CA LEU A 209 20.68 12.09 -1.20
C LEU A 209 20.46 10.84 -0.31
N PHE A 210 21.17 9.74 -0.57
CA PHE A 210 21.03 8.47 0.17
C PHE A 210 19.59 7.96 0.26
N VAL A 211 18.82 8.17 -0.81
CA VAL A 211 17.43 7.72 -0.88
C VAL A 211 17.32 6.29 -1.38
N GLU A 212 16.35 5.57 -0.84
CA GLU A 212 15.94 4.24 -1.25
C GLU A 212 14.47 4.24 -1.66
N PHE A 213 14.13 3.39 -2.62
CA PHE A 213 12.77 3.25 -3.13
C PHE A 213 12.15 1.95 -2.66
N THR A 214 10.90 2.02 -2.21
CA THR A 214 10.14 0.83 -1.83
C THR A 214 8.69 0.97 -2.25
N TYR A 215 8.04 -0.13 -2.63
CA TYR A 215 6.59 -0.08 -2.80
C TYR A 215 5.93 0.03 -1.43
N LYS A 216 4.99 0.95 -1.26
CA LYS A 216 4.20 1.13 -0.05
C LYS A 216 2.93 0.30 -0.10
N LYS A 217 2.25 0.35 -1.24
CA LYS A 217 0.94 -0.27 -1.45
C LYS A 217 0.81 -0.79 -2.88
N ILE A 218 0.16 -1.94 -3.05
CA ILE A 218 -0.29 -2.43 -4.36
C ILE A 218 -1.78 -2.66 -4.28
N THR A 219 -2.53 -2.16 -5.26
CA THR A 219 -3.97 -2.40 -5.40
C THR A 219 -4.22 -3.12 -6.71
N LEU A 220 -4.78 -4.32 -6.66
CA LEU A 220 -5.21 -5.07 -7.83
C LEU A 220 -6.73 -5.04 -7.94
N ASN A 221 -7.24 -4.74 -9.13
CA ASN A 221 -8.64 -4.87 -9.48
C ASN A 221 -8.88 -6.27 -10.06
N ILE A 222 -9.75 -7.05 -9.42
CA ILE A 222 -10.10 -8.41 -9.85
C ILE A 222 -11.47 -8.49 -10.53
N GLY A 223 -12.09 -7.33 -10.80
CA GLY A 223 -13.38 -7.17 -11.46
C GLY A 223 -14.56 -7.01 -10.50
N ASN A 224 -15.67 -6.45 -11.00
CA ASN A 224 -16.95 -6.31 -10.28
C ASN A 224 -16.85 -5.56 -8.93
N GLY A 225 -15.96 -4.59 -8.80
CA GLY A 225 -15.75 -3.83 -7.55
C GLY A 225 -14.82 -4.50 -6.54
N TYR A 226 -14.35 -5.72 -6.81
CA TYR A 226 -13.49 -6.44 -5.88
C TYR A 226 -12.01 -6.11 -6.05
N HIS A 227 -11.32 -6.01 -4.92
CA HIS A 227 -9.92 -5.59 -4.86
C HIS A 227 -9.06 -6.51 -3.99
N ILE A 228 -7.79 -6.61 -4.35
CA ILE A 228 -6.75 -7.15 -3.46
C ILE A 228 -5.74 -6.03 -3.20
N VAL A 229 -5.50 -5.73 -1.92
CA VAL A 229 -4.61 -4.66 -1.49
C VAL A 229 -3.47 -5.23 -0.68
N PHE A 230 -2.24 -4.92 -1.08
CA PHE A 230 -1.02 -5.29 -0.39
C PHE A 230 -0.42 -4.06 0.29
N TYR A 231 -0.10 -4.18 1.57
CA TYR A 231 0.61 -3.15 2.32
C TYR A 231 2.00 -3.67 2.72
N ASN A 232 3.05 -2.97 2.29
CA ASN A 232 4.44 -3.32 2.60
C ASN A 232 4.94 -2.64 3.87
N ILE A 233 4.49 -1.42 4.10
CA ILE A 233 4.89 -0.59 5.23
C ILE A 233 3.80 -0.71 6.29
N ASN A 234 4.21 -0.99 7.54
CA ASN A 234 3.38 -1.24 8.72
C ASN A 234 2.65 0.02 9.24
N ASN A 235 2.16 0.87 8.35
CA ASN A 235 1.36 2.05 8.70
C ASN A 235 -0.15 1.73 8.68
N PHE A 236 -0.55 0.46 8.53
CA PHE A 236 -1.94 0.06 8.54
C PHE A 236 -2.41 -0.25 9.96
N VAL A 237 -3.21 0.65 10.53
CA VAL A 237 -4.07 0.37 11.69
C VAL A 237 -5.46 0.08 11.11
N PRO A 238 -5.98 -1.16 11.22
CA PRO A 238 -7.39 -1.40 10.88
C PRO A 238 -8.27 -0.66 11.87
N GLU A 239 -8.94 0.41 11.43
CA GLU A 239 -10.13 0.94 12.09
C GLU A 239 -11.36 0.07 11.82
#